data_AF-A0A7C5V9N6-F1
#
_entry.id   AF-A0A7C5V9N6-F1
#
_cell.length_a   1.000
_cell.length_b   1.000
_cell.length_c   1.000
_cell.angle_alpha   90.00
_cell.angle_beta   90.00
_cell.angle_gamma   90.00
#
_symmetry.space_group_name_H-M   'P 1'
#
loop_
_entity.id
_entity.type
_entity.pdbx_description
1 polymer ?
#
loop_
_entity_poly.entity_id
_entity_poly.type
_entity_poly.pdbx_seq_one_letter_code
_entity_poly.pdbx_strand_id
1 'polypeptide(L)'
;MAKNCAFCGKPLTFKDSFVWESRPICKSCLKSRQQPAETSTAPGAVDAVETEKEKTEKETEVFSEEKVKKELQGWGIGLIVLGIIHLVVSKFLDPTWGIVIIVLGIANLALMKPWLFVVNGVALIAVGIMNFATPLRVLGVFQIVWGIQEFVKYGKYRKWAAANAMQGNVRE
;
A
#
# COMPACT_ATOMS: atom_id res chain seq x y z
N MET A 1 20.95 1.84 -36.96
CA MET A 1 21.64 0.59 -36.58
C MET A 1 20.60 -0.43 -36.18
N ALA A 2 20.47 -1.54 -36.89
CA ALA A 2 19.57 -2.62 -36.50
C ALA A 2 20.10 -3.30 -35.23
N LYS A 3 19.26 -3.44 -34.20
CA LYS A 3 19.62 -4.14 -32.97
C LYS A 3 19.31 -5.62 -33.14
N ASN A 4 20.26 -6.49 -32.81
CA ASN A 4 20.05 -7.94 -32.83
C ASN A 4 19.67 -8.42 -31.43
N CYS A 5 18.86 -9.47 -31.35
CA CYS A 5 18.55 -10.14 -30.10
C CYS A 5 19.83 -10.69 -29.47
N ALA A 6 20.07 -10.38 -28.20
CA ALA A 6 21.27 -10.82 -27.48
C ALA A 6 21.40 -12.35 -27.34
N PHE A 7 20.28 -13.09 -27.46
CA PHE A 7 20.25 -14.54 -27.26
C PHE A 7 20.26 -15.34 -28.55
N CYS A 8 19.43 -14.97 -29.53
CA CYS A 8 19.29 -15.74 -30.77
C CYS A 8 19.88 -15.04 -32.00
N GLY A 9 20.43 -13.83 -31.86
CA GLY A 9 21.04 -13.07 -32.96
C GLY A 9 20.06 -12.53 -34.01
N LYS A 10 18.76 -12.81 -33.91
CA LYS A 10 17.76 -12.35 -34.88
C LYS A 10 17.66 -10.81 -34.88
N PRO A 11 17.52 -10.16 -36.05
CA PRO A 11 17.31 -8.72 -36.12
C PRO A 11 15.97 -8.36 -35.48
N LEU A 12 15.98 -7.33 -34.64
CA LEU A 12 14.79 -6.85 -33.94
C LEU A 12 14.18 -5.70 -34.73
N THR A 13 12.87 -5.79 -34.96
CA THR A 13 12.07 -4.64 -35.35
C THR A 13 11.73 -3.82 -34.09
N PHE A 14 11.48 -2.51 -34.26
CA PHE A 14 11.13 -1.63 -33.13
C PHE A 14 9.89 -2.11 -32.35
N LYS A 15 8.97 -2.85 -33.00
CA LYS A 15 7.77 -3.40 -32.35
C LYS A 15 8.03 -4.65 -31.50
N ASP A 16 9.15 -5.33 -31.72
CA ASP A 16 9.45 -6.63 -31.09
C ASP A 16 10.63 -6.59 -30.11
N SER A 17 11.17 -5.40 -29.84
CA SER A 17 12.29 -5.22 -28.92
C SER A 17 11.81 -5.02 -27.48
N PHE A 18 12.14 -5.96 -26.62
CA PHE A 18 12.01 -5.83 -25.17
C PHE A 18 13.39 -5.57 -24.55
N VAL A 19 13.46 -4.74 -23.51
CA VAL A 19 14.71 -4.49 -22.78
C VAL A 19 14.68 -5.29 -21.49
N TRP A 20 15.61 -6.20 -21.33
CA TRP A 20 15.81 -6.97 -20.09
C TRP A 20 17.27 -6.83 -19.69
N GLU A 21 17.51 -6.36 -18.47
CA GLU A 21 18.86 -6.19 -17.91
C GLU A 21 19.79 -5.41 -18.87
N SER A 22 19.27 -4.32 -19.43
CA SER A 22 19.94 -3.44 -20.39
C SER A 22 20.30 -4.06 -21.74
N ARG A 23 19.82 -5.27 -22.06
CA ARG A 23 20.03 -5.94 -23.36
C ARG A 23 18.73 -6.13 -24.14
N PRO A 24 18.75 -5.97 -25.48
CA PRO A 24 17.56 -6.16 -26.30
C PRO A 24 17.28 -7.66 -26.58
N ILE A 25 16.04 -8.10 -26.33
CA ILE A 25 15.59 -9.49 -26.47
C ILE A 25 14.33 -9.57 -27.35
N CYS A 26 14.19 -10.65 -28.12
CA CYS A 26 12.99 -10.92 -28.92
C CYS A 26 11.90 -11.64 -28.10
N LYS A 27 10.64 -11.47 -28.51
CA LYS A 27 9.46 -12.06 -27.86
C LYS A 27 9.55 -13.59 -27.66
N SER A 28 10.13 -14.32 -28.61
CA SER A 28 10.29 -15.77 -28.53
C SER A 28 11.26 -16.20 -27.42
N CYS A 29 12.41 -15.52 -27.29
CA CYS A 29 13.40 -15.79 -26.23
C CYS A 29 12.91 -15.34 -24.85
N LEU A 30 12.05 -14.32 -24.79
CA LEU A 30 11.40 -13.91 -23.55
C LEU A 30 10.44 -15.01 -23.06
N LYS A 31 9.63 -15.57 -23.98
CA LYS A 31 8.64 -16.60 -23.64
C LYS A 31 9.27 -17.91 -23.19
N SER A 32 10.39 -18.32 -23.79
CA SER A 32 11.10 -19.55 -23.37
C SER A 32 11.72 -19.45 -21.97
N ARG A 33 12.04 -18.25 -21.48
CA ARG A 33 12.51 -18.04 -20.11
C ARG A 33 11.39 -17.93 -19.07
N GLN A 34 10.21 -17.52 -19.49
CA GLN A 34 9.04 -17.42 -18.61
C GLN A 34 8.39 -18.78 -18.36
N GLN A 35 8.77 -19.81 -19.12
CA GLN A 35 8.42 -21.17 -18.74
C GLN A 35 9.35 -21.59 -17.59
N PRO A 36 8.79 -21.88 -16.39
CA PRO A 36 9.59 -22.41 -15.29
C PRO A 36 10.26 -23.67 -15.82
N ALA A 37 11.59 -23.70 -15.71
CA ALA A 37 12.37 -24.87 -16.04
C ALA A 37 11.86 -26.00 -15.15
N GLU A 38 11.11 -26.94 -15.73
CA GLU A 38 10.93 -28.24 -15.12
C GLU A 38 12.33 -28.81 -14.89
N THR A 39 12.61 -28.97 -13.61
CA THR A 39 13.83 -29.44 -12.98
C THR A 39 14.42 -30.63 -13.71
N SER A 40 15.44 -30.39 -14.54
CA SER A 40 16.41 -31.42 -14.90
C SER A 40 17.49 -31.43 -13.83
N THR A 41 17.38 -32.41 -12.95
CA THR A 41 18.28 -32.71 -11.84
C THR A 41 19.66 -33.05 -12.37
N ALA A 42 20.67 -32.25 -12.04
CA ALA A 42 22.07 -32.65 -12.03
C ALA A 42 22.60 -32.50 -10.59
N PRO A 43 23.13 -33.56 -9.96
CA PRO A 43 23.60 -33.52 -8.59
C PRO A 43 25.06 -33.07 -8.54
N GLY A 44 25.36 -32.10 -7.68
CA GLY A 44 26.74 -31.83 -7.26
C GLY A 44 27.06 -30.35 -7.14
N ALA A 45 26.91 -29.84 -5.91
CA ALA A 45 27.53 -28.65 -5.30
C ALA A 45 26.51 -27.89 -4.44
N VAL A 46 25.98 -28.59 -3.44
CA VAL A 46 25.24 -28.01 -2.31
C VAL A 46 26.11 -28.26 -1.10
N ASP A 47 26.86 -27.24 -0.69
CA ASP A 47 27.33 -27.05 0.68
C ASP A 47 28.03 -25.68 0.70
N ALA A 48 27.56 -24.77 1.55
CA ALA A 48 28.08 -23.41 1.82
C ALA A 48 27.37 -22.18 1.20
N VAL A 49 26.10 -22.27 0.78
CA VAL A 49 25.29 -21.07 0.41
C VAL A 49 23.89 -21.08 1.06
N GLU A 50 23.73 -21.68 2.24
CA GLU A 50 22.43 -21.70 2.93
C GLU A 50 22.33 -20.74 4.13
N THR A 51 23.43 -20.19 4.63
CA THR A 51 23.39 -19.46 5.91
C THR A 51 23.16 -17.95 5.79
N GLU A 52 23.33 -17.33 4.62
CA GLU A 52 23.14 -15.87 4.44
C GLU A 52 21.79 -15.46 3.84
N LYS A 53 21.03 -16.39 3.25
CA LYS A 53 19.79 -16.06 2.52
C LYS A 53 18.56 -15.94 3.43
N GLU A 54 18.57 -16.57 4.60
CA GLU A 54 17.44 -16.56 5.52
C GLU A 54 17.33 -15.28 6.36
N LYS A 55 18.43 -14.51 6.49
CA LYS A 55 18.46 -13.30 7.32
C LYS A 55 17.88 -12.06 6.63
N THR A 56 17.94 -12.00 5.30
CA THR A 56 17.58 -10.80 4.52
C THR A 56 16.09 -10.72 4.17
N GLU A 57 15.38 -11.85 4.14
CA GLU A 57 13.94 -11.87 3.81
C GLU A 57 13.02 -11.50 4.98
N LYS A 58 13.41 -11.83 6.22
CA LYS A 58 12.64 -11.43 7.42
C LYS A 58 12.71 -9.92 7.69
N GLU A 59 13.76 -9.23 7.21
CA GLU A 59 13.95 -7.80 7.45
C GLU A 59 13.12 -6.91 6.51
N THR A 60 12.71 -7.42 5.34
CA THR A 60 11.98 -6.62 4.35
C THR A 60 10.45 -6.64 4.58
N GLU A 61 9.89 -7.71 5.14
CA GLU A 61 8.46 -7.77 5.48
C GLU A 61 8.12 -6.99 6.76
N VAL A 62 8.93 -7.10 7.81
CA VAL A 62 8.67 -6.47 9.12
C VAL A 62 8.69 -4.94 9.07
N PHE A 63 9.53 -4.35 8.21
CA PHE A 63 9.65 -2.89 8.09
C PHE A 63 8.37 -2.21 7.58
N SER A 64 7.47 -2.96 6.94
CA SER A 64 6.25 -2.43 6.34
C SER A 64 5.04 -2.41 7.28
N GLU A 65 4.85 -3.47 8.08
CA GLU A 65 3.74 -3.54 9.03
C GLU A 65 3.93 -2.51 10.14
N GLU A 66 5.17 -2.33 10.62
CA GLU A 66 5.47 -1.31 11.61
C GLU A 66 5.17 0.10 11.10
N LYS A 67 5.45 0.35 9.82
CA LYS A 67 5.14 1.65 9.19
C LYS A 67 3.64 1.89 9.12
N VAL A 68 2.86 0.87 8.74
CA VAL A 68 1.40 0.94 8.75
C VAL A 68 0.87 1.20 10.16
N LYS A 69 1.37 0.48 11.16
CA LYS A 69 0.96 0.65 12.57
C LYS A 69 1.28 2.05 13.10
N LYS A 70 2.49 2.57 12.85
CA LYS A 70 2.89 3.92 13.25
C LYS A 70 2.03 4.99 12.60
N GLU A 71 1.68 4.81 11.32
CA GLU A 71 0.76 5.72 10.64
C GLU A 71 -0.65 5.64 11.23
N LEU A 72 -1.23 4.45 11.43
CA LEU A 72 -2.54 4.30 12.10
C LEU A 72 -2.55 4.94 13.50
N GLN A 73 -1.45 4.79 14.26
CA GLN A 73 -1.34 5.41 15.59
C GLN A 73 -1.35 6.94 15.50
N GLY A 74 -0.57 7.52 14.59
CA GLY A 74 -0.59 8.96 14.34
C GLY A 74 -1.99 9.47 13.96
N TRP A 75 -2.70 8.71 13.13
CA TRP A 75 -4.08 9.03 12.75
C TRP A 75 -5.09 8.86 13.88
N GLY A 76 -4.98 7.80 14.68
CA GLY A 76 -5.81 7.59 15.86
C GLY A 76 -5.68 8.75 16.85
N ILE A 77 -4.45 9.18 17.13
CA ILE A 77 -4.18 10.36 17.96
C ILE A 77 -4.76 11.62 17.32
N GLY A 78 -4.57 11.82 16.02
CA GLY A 78 -5.12 12.96 15.29
C GLY A 78 -6.65 13.04 15.36
N LEU A 79 -7.34 11.90 15.22
CA LEU A 79 -8.79 11.79 15.34
C LEU A 79 -9.25 12.11 16.77
N ILE A 80 -8.57 11.60 17.80
CA ILE A 80 -8.89 11.92 19.20
C ILE A 80 -8.78 13.43 19.43
N VAL A 81 -7.68 14.05 19.01
CA VAL A 81 -7.48 15.50 19.14
C VAL A 81 -8.57 16.27 18.39
N LEU A 82 -8.88 15.89 17.16
CA LEU A 82 -9.93 16.52 16.36
C LEU A 82 -11.32 16.40 17.01
N GLY A 83 -11.62 15.24 17.59
CA GLY A 83 -12.87 15.00 18.30
C GLY A 83 -12.97 15.81 19.60
N ILE A 84 -11.86 15.99 20.34
CA ILE A 84 -11.80 16.91 21.49
C ILE A 84 -12.08 18.34 21.04
N ILE A 85 -11.51 18.77 19.92
CA ILE A 85 -11.79 20.10 19.35
C ILE A 85 -13.29 20.27 19.05
N HIS A 86 -13.98 19.25 18.55
CA HIS A 86 -15.44 19.32 18.34
C HIS A 86 -16.21 19.53 19.63
N LEU A 87 -15.77 18.91 20.74
CA LEU A 87 -16.40 19.10 22.05
C LEU A 87 -16.17 20.50 22.62
N VAL A 88 -14.94 21.02 22.50
CA VAL A 88 -14.57 22.36 22.97
C VAL A 88 -15.25 23.45 22.14
N VAL A 89 -15.36 23.24 20.83
CA VAL A 89 -15.98 24.16 19.87
C VAL A 89 -17.44 23.74 19.59
N SER A 90 -18.13 23.23 20.61
CA SER A 90 -19.52 22.73 20.53
C SER A 90 -20.55 23.80 20.13
N LYS A 91 -20.20 25.09 20.21
CA LYS A 91 -21.05 26.18 19.71
C LYS A 91 -21.14 26.24 18.18
N PHE A 92 -20.17 25.66 17.48
CA PHE A 92 -20.11 25.71 16.01
C PHE A 92 -20.07 24.33 15.36
N LEU A 93 -19.59 23.31 16.07
CA LEU A 93 -19.55 21.92 15.60
C LEU A 93 -20.45 21.05 16.48
N ASP A 94 -21.06 20.03 15.89
CA ASP A 94 -21.91 19.11 16.62
C ASP A 94 -21.06 18.23 17.56
N PRO A 95 -21.30 18.31 18.89
CA PRO A 95 -20.53 17.54 19.87
C PRO A 95 -20.78 16.02 19.75
N THR A 96 -21.93 15.59 19.22
CA THR A 96 -22.27 14.18 19.00
C THR A 96 -21.25 13.54 18.05
N TRP A 97 -20.92 14.24 16.97
CA TRP A 97 -19.90 13.80 16.02
C TRP A 97 -18.49 13.84 16.61
N GLY A 98 -18.20 14.78 17.51
CA GLY A 98 -16.96 14.78 18.29
C GLY A 98 -16.76 13.48 19.06
N ILE A 99 -17.81 12.98 19.72
CA ILE A 99 -17.76 11.69 20.44
C ILE A 99 -17.51 10.53 19.47
N VAL A 100 -18.22 10.49 18.34
CA VAL A 100 -18.04 9.43 17.33
C VAL A 100 -16.60 9.40 16.79
N ILE A 101 -16.02 10.56 16.50
CA ILE A 101 -14.63 10.68 16.04
C ILE A 101 -13.64 10.20 17.13
N ILE A 102 -13.87 10.54 18.40
CA ILE A 102 -13.02 10.07 19.52
C ILE A 102 -13.07 8.54 19.61
N VAL A 103 -14.26 7.95 19.57
CA VAL A 103 -14.42 6.49 19.62
C VAL A 103 -13.72 5.82 18.43
N LEU A 104 -13.82 6.40 17.23
CA LEU A 104 -13.09 5.94 16.06
C LEU A 104 -11.57 6.06 16.23
N GLY A 105 -11.09 7.16 16.80
CA GLY A 105 -9.68 7.36 17.10
C GLY A 105 -9.14 6.31 18.09
N ILE A 106 -9.90 5.99 19.13
CA ILE A 106 -9.58 4.91 20.08
C ILE A 106 -9.60 3.55 19.37
N ALA A 107 -10.62 3.29 18.53
CA ALA A 107 -10.71 2.07 17.75
C ALA A 107 -9.51 1.92 16.79
N ASN A 108 -9.00 3.02 16.23
CA ASN A 108 -7.77 3.05 15.42
C ASN A 108 -6.53 2.59 16.20
N LEU A 109 -6.45 2.97 17.47
CA LEU A 109 -5.34 2.57 18.35
C LEU A 109 -5.47 1.10 18.79
N ALA A 110 -6.70 0.61 18.99
CA ALA A 110 -6.96 -0.75 19.44
C ALA A 110 -6.92 -1.79 18.30
N LEU A 111 -7.53 -1.47 17.17
CA LEU A 111 -7.68 -2.34 16.01
C LEU A 111 -6.80 -1.79 14.90
N MET A 112 -5.51 -2.14 14.93
CA MET A 112 -4.51 -1.74 13.92
C MET A 112 -4.73 -2.45 12.57
N LYS A 113 -5.94 -2.34 12.01
CA LYS A 113 -6.35 -3.01 10.78
C LYS A 113 -6.49 -2.00 9.64
N PRO A 114 -6.03 -2.33 8.43
CA PRO A 114 -6.02 -1.38 7.31
C PRO A 114 -7.43 -0.92 6.91
N TRP A 115 -8.49 -1.71 7.14
CA TRP A 115 -9.86 -1.32 6.79
C TRP A 115 -10.38 -0.11 7.60
N LEU A 116 -9.80 0.19 8.77
CA LEU A 116 -10.23 1.35 9.56
C LEU A 116 -9.99 2.68 8.83
N PHE A 117 -9.01 2.77 7.93
CA PHE A 117 -8.80 3.97 7.12
C PHE A 117 -10.03 4.35 6.29
N VAL A 118 -10.75 3.34 5.77
CA VAL A 118 -12.00 3.57 5.03
C VAL A 118 -13.06 4.12 5.96
N VAL A 119 -13.21 3.53 7.15
CA VAL A 119 -14.20 3.96 8.13
C VAL A 119 -13.93 5.40 8.58
N ASN A 120 -12.66 5.73 8.85
CA ASN A 120 -12.25 7.08 9.22
C ASN A 120 -12.53 8.08 8.10
N GLY A 121 -12.22 7.72 6.84
CA GLY A 121 -12.53 8.53 5.67
C GLY A 121 -14.03 8.78 5.51
N VAL A 122 -14.87 7.75 5.64
CA VAL A 122 -16.34 7.89 5.58
C VAL A 122 -16.84 8.80 6.70
N ALA A 123 -16.36 8.58 7.93
CA ALA A 123 -16.75 9.39 9.08
C ALA A 123 -16.37 10.87 8.89
N LEU A 124 -15.15 11.16 8.44
CA LEU A 124 -14.70 12.53 8.16
C LEU A 124 -15.51 13.20 7.06
N ILE A 125 -15.86 12.48 6.00
CA ILE A 125 -16.72 13.01 4.92
C ILE A 125 -18.12 13.29 5.45
N ALA A 126 -18.71 12.37 6.21
CA ALA A 126 -20.05 12.55 6.79
C ALA A 126 -20.11 13.77 7.72
N VAL A 127 -19.10 13.92 8.59
CA VAL A 127 -18.96 15.08 9.48
C VAL A 127 -18.78 16.37 8.66
N GLY A 128 -17.93 16.34 7.64
CA GLY A 128 -17.70 17.50 6.77
C GLY A 128 -18.95 17.95 6.01
N ILE A 129 -19.78 17.00 5.55
CA ILE A 129 -21.08 17.28 4.92
C ILE A 129 -22.04 17.91 5.93
N MET A 130 -22.12 17.40 7.15
CA MET A 130 -22.99 18.01 8.16
C MET A 130 -22.52 19.41 8.58
N ASN A 131 -21.20 19.65 8.59
CA ASN A 131 -20.63 20.95 8.90
C ASN A 131 -20.85 22.01 7.80
N PHE A 132 -21.33 21.65 6.60
CA PHE A 132 -21.71 22.62 5.58
C PHE A 132 -22.90 23.51 6.00
N ALA A 133 -23.76 23.00 6.88
CA ALA A 133 -24.88 23.76 7.44
C ALA A 133 -24.43 24.79 8.51
N THR A 134 -23.17 24.71 8.96
CA THR A 134 -22.64 25.59 10.01
C THR A 134 -21.93 26.82 9.41
N PRO A 135 -21.70 27.88 10.20
CA PRO A 135 -20.90 29.03 9.77
C PRO A 135 -19.45 28.66 9.37
N LEU A 136 -18.97 27.49 9.80
CA LEU A 136 -17.61 27.01 9.59
C LEU A 136 -17.49 26.11 8.35
N ARG A 137 -18.09 26.53 7.22
CA ARG A 137 -18.06 25.78 5.95
C ARG A 137 -16.64 25.43 5.48
N VAL A 138 -15.67 26.30 5.75
CA VAL A 138 -14.25 26.08 5.41
C VAL A 138 -13.71 24.86 6.13
N LEU A 139 -14.10 24.61 7.38
CA LEU A 139 -13.72 23.40 8.11
C LEU A 139 -14.41 22.16 7.53
N GLY A 140 -15.67 22.27 7.09
CA GLY A 140 -16.37 21.18 6.42
C GLY A 140 -15.69 20.77 5.11
N VAL A 141 -15.29 21.72 4.28
CA VAL A 141 -14.51 21.46 3.05
C VAL A 141 -13.16 20.82 3.39
N PHE A 142 -12.46 21.34 4.40
CA PHE A 142 -11.20 20.77 4.86
C PHE A 142 -11.37 19.31 5.31
N GLN A 143 -12.42 19.00 6.08
CA GLN A 143 -12.73 17.63 6.53
C GLN A 143 -13.04 16.69 5.37
N ILE A 144 -13.77 17.15 4.35
CA ILE A 144 -14.06 16.33 3.15
C ILE A 144 -12.77 16.06 2.38
N VAL A 145 -11.95 17.08 2.13
CA VAL A 145 -10.66 16.91 1.44
C VAL A 145 -9.77 15.95 2.22
N TRP A 146 -9.72 16.09 3.53
CA TRP A 146 -8.91 15.23 4.40
C TRP A 146 -9.42 13.79 4.40
N GLY A 147 -10.74 13.58 4.46
CA GLY A 147 -11.35 12.25 4.34
C GLY A 147 -11.08 11.58 2.99
N ILE A 148 -11.11 12.33 1.88
CA ILE A 148 -10.77 11.81 0.54
C ILE A 148 -9.30 11.41 0.47
N GLN A 149 -8.39 12.20 1.04
CA GLN A 149 -6.97 11.85 1.09
C GLN A 149 -6.74 10.52 1.81
N GLU A 150 -7.50 10.26 2.88
CA GLU A 150 -7.47 9.00 3.63
C GLU A 150 -7.85 7.79 2.77
N PHE A 151 -8.90 7.95 1.96
CA PHE A 151 -9.34 6.93 1.00
C PHE A 151 -8.27 6.59 -0.04
N VAL A 152 -7.61 7.61 -0.60
CA VAL A 152 -6.53 7.42 -1.59
C VAL A 152 -5.36 6.68 -0.95
N LYS A 153 -5.08 6.95 0.33
CA LYS A 153 -4.03 6.26 1.09
C LYS A 153 -4.35 4.78 1.30
N TYR A 154 -5.58 4.46 1.69
CA TYR A 154 -6.04 3.07 1.82
C TYR A 154 -5.86 2.27 0.52
N GLY A 155 -6.15 2.88 -0.64
CA GLY A 155 -5.95 2.24 -1.94
C GLY A 155 -4.50 1.81 -2.21
N LYS A 156 -3.51 2.57 -1.71
CA LYS A 156 -2.09 2.20 -1.81
C LYS A 156 -1.76 1.01 -0.91
N TYR A 157 -2.26 0.99 0.33
CA TYR A 157 -2.04 -0.13 1.25
C TYR A 157 -2.67 -1.42 0.77
N ARG A 158 -3.87 -1.38 0.18
CA ARG A 158 -4.53 -2.58 -0.35
C ARG A 158 -3.75 -3.20 -1.51
N LYS A 159 -3.19 -2.37 -2.40
CA LYS A 159 -2.35 -2.83 -3.52
C LYS A 159 -1.04 -3.45 -3.03
N TRP A 160 -0.42 -2.83 -2.03
CA TRP A 160 0.78 -3.36 -1.39
C TRP A 160 0.51 -4.70 -0.70
N ALA A 161 -0.56 -4.82 0.09
CA ALA A 161 -0.95 -6.06 0.75
C ALA A 161 -1.27 -7.18 -0.26
N ALA A 162 -1.97 -6.86 -1.35
CA ALA A 162 -2.27 -7.83 -2.41
C ALA A 162 -1.02 -8.27 -3.18
N ALA A 163 -0.07 -7.37 -3.43
CA ALA A 163 1.18 -7.69 -4.12
C ALA A 163 2.05 -8.66 -3.29
N ASN A 164 2.09 -8.50 -1.96
CA ASN A 164 2.87 -9.37 -1.09
C ASN A 164 2.18 -10.72 -0.84
N ALA A 165 0.84 -10.75 -0.77
CA ALA A 165 0.10 -12.00 -0.71
C ALA A 165 0.35 -12.89 -1.96
N MET A 166 0.58 -12.27 -3.13
CA MET A 166 0.95 -13.01 -4.35
C MET A 166 2.41 -13.50 -4.33
N GLN A 167 3.33 -12.83 -3.63
CA GLN A 167 4.72 -13.27 -3.52
C GLN A 167 4.88 -14.46 -2.56
N GLY A 168 4.04 -14.56 -1.53
CA GLY A 168 4.01 -15.74 -0.64
C GLY A 168 3.59 -17.03 -1.37
N ASN A 169 2.65 -16.94 -2.31
CA ASN A 169 2.09 -18.09 -3.03
C ASN A 169 2.99 -18.63 -4.18
N VAL A 170 4.14 -18.00 -4.44
CA VAL A 170 5.09 -18.44 -5.49
C VAL A 170 6.28 -19.22 -4.91
N ARG A 171 6.35 -19.34 -3.58
CA ARG A 171 7.45 -20.01 -2.86
C ARG A 171 7.06 -21.34 -2.20
N GLU A 172 5.85 -21.84 -2.45
CA GLU A 172 5.42 -23.18 -2.03
C GLU A 172 5.63 -24.22 -3.13
#